data_AF-A0A849DA25-F1
#
_entry.id   AF-A0A849DA25-F1
#
_cell.length_a   1.000
_cell.length_b   1.000
_cell.length_c   1.000
_cell.angle_alpha   90.00
_cell.angle_beta   90.00
_cell.angle_gamma   90.00
#
_symmetry.space_group_name_H-M   'P 1'
#
loop_
_entity.id
_entity.type
_entity.pdbx_description
1 polymer ?
#
loop_
_entity_poly.entity_id
_entity_poly.type
_entity_poly.pdbx_seq_one_letter_code
_entity_poly.pdbx_strand_id
1 'polypeptide(L)' 'MTKTSLLYEGKAKKIWKTEDENLLISEFKDSLTAFNGEKKSSEEGKGALNNQISTELFKYLDE' A
#
# COMPACT_ATOMS: atom_id res chain seq x y z
N MET A 1 -14.85 -5.81 -2.02
CA MET A 1 -13.81 -6.82 -2.27
C MET A 1 -13.20 -7.25 -0.95
N THR A 2 -12.93 -8.54 -0.79
CA THR A 2 -12.40 -9.12 0.43
C THR A 2 -10.93 -9.52 0.22
N LYS A 3 -10.07 -9.27 1.20
CA LYS A 3 -8.68 -9.78 1.19
C LYS A 3 -8.70 -11.27 1.49
N THR A 4 -8.02 -12.08 0.68
CA THR A 4 -7.91 -13.53 0.91
C THR A 4 -6.55 -13.87 1.54
N SER A 5 -5.50 -14.03 0.74
CA SER A 5 -4.15 -14.37 1.20
C SER A 5 -3.16 -13.26 0.93
N LEU A 6 -2.19 -13.09 1.83
CA LEU A 6 -1.07 -12.17 1.64
C LEU A 6 -0.15 -12.75 0.56
N LEU A 7 0.01 -12.03 -0.55
CA LEU A 7 0.89 -12.42 -1.65
C LEU A 7 2.33 -11.96 -1.38
N TYR A 8 2.48 -10.72 -0.91
CA TYR A 8 3.79 -10.10 -0.69
C TYR A 8 3.69 -8.96 0.32
N GLU A 9 4.72 -8.79 1.14
CA GLU A 9 4.88 -7.63 2.01
C GLU A 9 6.21 -6.92 1.75
N GLY A 10 6.12 -5.65 1.37
CA GLY A 10 7.26 -4.76 1.22
C GLY A 10 7.43 -3.80 2.41
N LYS A 11 8.36 -2.85 2.28
CA LYS A 11 8.64 -1.84 3.33
C LYS A 11 7.43 -0.98 3.67
N ALA A 12 6.64 -0.58 2.66
CA ALA A 12 5.54 0.38 2.83
C ALA A 12 4.15 -0.18 2.46
N LYS A 13 4.04 -1.35 1.83
CA LYS A 13 2.77 -1.90 1.35
C LYS A 13 2.68 -3.42 1.56
N LYS A 14 1.46 -3.91 1.75
CA LYS A 14 1.09 -5.33 1.67
C LYS A 14 0.23 -5.54 0.43
N ILE A 15 0.52 -6.59 -0.33
CA ILE A 15 -0.24 -6.99 -1.51
C ILE A 15 -1.03 -8.24 -1.16
N TRP A 16 -2.35 -8.15 -1.27
CA TRP A 16 -3.27 -9.23 -0.96
C TRP A 16 -3.94 -9.73 -2.24
N LYS A 17 -4.12 -11.04 -2.33
CA LYS A 17 -5.04 -11.64 -3.29
C LYS A 17 -6.49 -11.29 -2.93
N THR A 18 -7.37 -11.39 -3.92
CA THR A 18 -8.82 -11.28 -3.74
C THR A 18 -9.50 -12.58 -4.18
N GLU A 19 -10.83 -12.58 -4.23
CA GLU A 19 -11.62 -13.68 -4.81
C GLU A 19 -11.58 -13.67 -6.34
N ASP A 20 -11.26 -12.53 -6.97
CA ASP A 20 -10.98 -12.42 -8.40
C ASP A 20 -9.47 -12.55 -8.63
N GLU A 21 -9.07 -13.53 -9.45
CA GLU A 21 -7.67 -13.83 -9.74
C GLU A 21 -6.96 -12.72 -10.52
N ASN A 22 -7.72 -11.83 -11.18
CA ASN A 22 -7.17 -10.70 -11.94
C ASN A 22 -7.02 -9.42 -11.09
N LEU A 23 -7.48 -9.45 -9.83
CA LEU A 23 -7.48 -8.27 -8.96
C LEU A 23 -6.65 -8.50 -7.69
N LEU A 24 -5.93 -7.45 -7.30
CA LEU A 24 -5.11 -7.39 -6.08
C LEU A 24 -5.53 -6.20 -5.22
N ILE A 25 -5.39 -6.34 -3.90
CA ILE A 25 -5.52 -5.24 -2.95
C ILE A 25 -4.13 -4.78 -2.50
N SER A 26 -3.80 -3.52 -2.79
CA SER A 26 -2.59 -2.86 -2.29
C SER A 26 -2.89 -2.07 -1.01
N GLU A 27 -2.50 -2.61 0.14
CA GLU A 27 -2.66 -1.96 1.45
C GLU A 27 -1.42 -1.15 1.81
N PHE A 28 -1.58 0.15 2.01
CA PHE A 28 -0.52 1.04 2.47
C PHE A 28 -0.34 0.95 3.98
N LYS A 29 0.92 0.86 4.43
CA LYS A 29 1.30 0.81 5.84
C LYS A 29 1.68 2.19 6.37
N ASP A 30 1.48 2.34 7.68
CA ASP A 30 1.96 3.46 8.49
C ASP A 30 3.48 3.42 8.72
N SER A 31 4.17 2.41 8.19
CA SER A 31 5.63 2.27 8.28
C SER A 31 6.35 3.36 7.49
N LEU A 32 7.37 3.94 8.12
CA LEU A 32 8.36 4.84 7.55
C LEU A 32 9.70 4.11 7.48
N THR A 33 10.40 4.27 6.37
CA THR A 33 11.77 3.76 6.22
C THR A 33 12.65 4.79 5.54
N ALA A 34 13.87 5.00 6.03
CA ALA A 34 14.88 5.84 5.40
C ALA A 34 16.25 5.14 5.43
N PHE A 35 17.22 5.66 4.66
CA PHE A 35 18.59 5.12 4.58
C PHE A 35 18.60 3.62 4.27
N ASN A 36 17.98 3.22 3.15
CA ASN A 36 17.80 1.82 2.76
C ASN A 36 17.13 0.90 3.79
N GLY A 37 16.45 1.45 4.78
CA GLY A 37 15.77 0.70 5.84
C GLY A 37 16.58 0.59 7.14
N GLU A 38 17.71 1.29 7.25
CA GLU A 38 18.45 1.43 8.51
C GLU A 38 17.63 2.22 9.54
N LYS A 39 16.89 3.24 9.09
CA LYS A 39 15.94 3.96 9.95
C LYS A 39 14.53 3.47 9.69
N LYS A 40 13.86 3.00 10.73
CA LYS A 40 12.46 2.54 10.71
C LYS A 40 11.67 3.23 11.80
N SER A 41 10.47 3.68 11.47
CA SER A 41 9.49 4.20 12.43
C SER A 41 8.08 3.92 11.91
N SER A 42 7.07 4.33 12.67
CA SER A 42 5.67 4.31 12.27
C SER A 42 5.05 5.68 12.55
N GLU A 43 4.18 6.12 11.66
CA GLU A 43 3.37 7.33 11.83
C GLU A 43 1.92 6.97 11.52
N GLU A 44 1.05 7.15 12.52
CA GLU A 44 -0.37 6.79 12.38
C GLU A 44 -1.03 7.59 11.26
N GLY A 45 -1.83 6.91 10.43
CA GLY A 45 -2.59 7.54 9.36
C GLY A 45 -1.79 7.84 8.08
N LYS A 46 -0.46 7.68 8.09
CA LYS A 46 0.38 7.82 6.89
C LYS A 46 -0.09 6.91 5.75
N GLY A 47 -0.44 5.67 6.06
CA GLY A 47 -0.91 4.69 5.08
C GLY A 47 -2.19 5.14 4.38
N ALA A 48 -3.16 5.63 5.16
CA ALA A 48 -4.40 6.18 4.63
C ALA A 48 -4.16 7.41 3.74
N LEU A 49 -3.32 8.35 4.20
CA LEU A 49 -2.96 9.55 3.43
C LEU A 49 -2.28 9.19 2.10
N ASN A 50 -1.30 8.28 2.13
CA ASN A 50 -0.60 7.84 0.91
C ASN A 50 -1.53 7.12 -0.06
N ASN A 51 -2.51 6.37 0.44
CA ASN A 51 -3.52 5.72 -0.39
C ASN A 51 -4.41 6.77 -1.09
N GLN A 52 -4.86 7.80 -0.36
CA GLN A 52 -5.63 8.91 -0.93
C GLN A 52 -4.84 9.65 -2.00
N ILE A 53 -3.60 10.07 -1.70
CA ILE A 53 -2.73 10.77 -2.65
C ILE A 53 -2.50 9.90 -3.90
N SER A 54 -2.15 8.63 -3.73
CA SER A 54 -1.91 7.73 -4.87
C SER A 54 -3.17 7.57 -5.72
N THR A 55 -4.34 7.47 -5.11
CA THR A 55 -5.62 7.36 -5.82
C THR A 55 -5.87 8.57 -6.71
N GLU A 56 -5.70 9.78 -6.18
CA GLU A 56 -5.90 11.01 -6.96
C GLU A 56 -4.86 11.17 -8.07
N LEU A 57 -3.59 10.81 -7.82
CA LEU A 57 -2.55 10.83 -8.85
C LEU A 57 -2.82 9.82 -9.97
N PHE A 58 -3.27 8.61 -9.65
CA PHE A 58 -3.58 7.60 -10.66
C PHE A 58 -4.78 8.02 -11.51
N LYS A 59 -5.82 8.63 -10.93
CA LYS A 59 -6.93 9.20 -11.71
C LYS A 59 -6.44 10.28 -12.66
N TYR A 60 -5.62 11.22 -12.17
CA TYR A 60 -5.08 12.31 -12.99
C TYR A 60 -4.21 11.82 -14.15
N LEU A 61 -3.44 10.74 -13.96
CA LEU A 61 -2.57 10.18 -15.00
C LEU A 61 -3.30 9.29 -16.01
N ASP A 62 -4.54 8.88 -15.71
CA ASP A 62 -5.38 8.08 -16.60
C ASP A 62 -6.21 8.96 -17.57
N GLU A 63 -6.14 10.29 -17.41
CA GLU A 63 -6.70 11.31 -18.32
C GLU A 63 -5.77 11.60 -19.52
#